data_AF-A0A935I4E4-F1
#
_entry.id   AF-A0A935I4E4-F1
#
_cell.length_a   1.000
_cell.length_b   1.000
_cell.length_c   1.000
_cell.angle_alpha   90.00
_cell.angle_beta   90.00
_cell.angle_gamma   90.00
#
_symmetry.space_group_name_H-M   'P 1'
#
loop_
_entity.id
_entity.type
_entity.pdbx_description
1 polymer ?
#
loop_
_entity_poly.entity_id
_entity_poly.type
_entity_poly.pdbx_seq_one_letter_code
_entity_poly.pdbx_strand_id
1 'polypeptide(L)'
;MEIYKINGLKNFGTNVLNNIGGPHSRVMTETVSSNIFTNKYLKVKNESLVFSVKQNKPDVENLILRLCKKLGWKNAEIAAKKLKLPAEKLLVIPNGPVPAVNTIDPKKLLRSGLILSKCNENYYNPDSPMIFTVNRLHRNIELIKININNYYEMD
;
A
#
# COMPACT_ATOMS: atom_id res chain seq x y z
N MET A 1 -10.36 -2.05 23.41
CA MET A 1 -9.23 -1.16 23.73
C MET A 1 -8.36 -1.95 24.67
N GLU A 2 -7.34 -2.62 24.13
CA GLU A 2 -6.48 -3.52 24.91
C GLU A 2 -5.16 -2.81 25.24
N ILE A 3 -4.86 -2.82 26.53
CA ILE A 3 -3.65 -2.24 27.14
C ILE A 3 -2.59 -3.34 27.14
N TYR A 4 -1.44 -3.08 26.52
CA TYR A 4 -0.26 -3.91 26.70
C TYR A 4 0.72 -3.24 27.68
N LYS A 5 1.04 -3.97 28.75
CA LYS A 5 1.96 -3.57 29.82
C LYS A 5 3.40 -3.53 29.34
N ILE A 6 4.10 -2.49 29.77
CA ILE A 6 5.54 -2.26 29.65
C ILE A 6 6.26 -2.97 30.79
N ASN A 7 7.43 -3.56 30.53
CA ASN A 7 8.45 -3.80 31.56
C ASN A 7 9.83 -3.46 30.98
N GLY A 8 10.53 -2.52 31.59
CA GLY A 8 11.96 -2.32 31.37
C GLY A 8 12.45 -0.87 31.40
N LEU A 9 12.90 -0.46 32.58
CA LEU A 9 13.93 0.55 32.88
C LEU A 9 13.56 2.05 32.88
N LYS A 10 13.27 2.48 34.11
CA LYS A 10 13.67 3.79 34.67
C LYS A 10 15.14 4.07 34.38
N ASN A 11 15.45 5.28 33.90
CA ASN A 11 16.49 6.16 34.47
C ASN A 11 16.40 7.55 33.82
N PHE A 12 16.03 8.54 34.63
CA PHE A 12 16.28 9.95 34.35
C PHE A 12 17.80 10.17 34.41
N GLY A 13 18.41 10.49 33.27
CA GLY A 13 19.79 10.91 33.18
C GLY A 13 19.90 11.99 32.11
N THR A 14 20.37 13.17 32.51
CA THR A 14 20.77 14.27 31.63
C THR A 14 21.85 13.78 30.66
N ASN A 15 21.45 13.27 29.49
CA ASN A 15 22.38 12.95 28.42
C ASN A 15 22.63 14.21 27.60
N VAL A 16 23.75 14.85 27.95
CA VAL A 16 24.49 15.83 27.15
C VAL A 16 24.48 15.37 25.69
N LEU A 17 24.01 16.25 24.81
CA LEU A 17 24.07 16.07 23.36
C LEU A 17 25.54 16.07 22.92
N ASN A 18 26.18 14.91 22.92
CA ASN A 18 27.47 14.73 22.28
C ASN A 18 27.26 14.69 20.75
N ASN A 19 27.13 15.87 20.15
CA ASN A 19 27.24 16.07 18.71
C ASN A 19 28.73 16.05 18.31
N ILE A 20 29.30 14.85 18.13
CA ILE A 20 30.59 14.69 17.46
C ILE A 20 30.46 13.52 16.48
N GLY A 21 30.19 13.83 15.21
CA GLY A 21 30.24 12.83 14.14
C GLY A 21 29.42 13.19 12.90
N GLY A 22 29.94 14.09 12.06
CA GLY A 22 29.67 14.23 10.62
C GLY A 22 28.22 14.47 10.13
N PRO A 23 28.03 15.01 8.92
CA PRO A 23 26.71 15.13 8.30
C PRO A 23 26.29 13.75 7.77
N HIS A 24 25.83 12.87 8.65
CA HIS A 24 24.95 11.80 8.24
C HIS A 24 23.57 12.42 8.06
N SER A 25 23.09 12.50 6.82
CA SER A 25 21.70 12.84 6.52
C SER A 25 20.79 11.98 7.38
N ARG A 26 20.29 12.55 8.49
CA ARG A 26 19.43 11.84 9.43
C ARG A 26 18.09 11.64 8.74
N VAL A 27 17.87 10.46 8.18
CA VAL A 27 16.53 10.04 7.76
C VAL A 27 15.72 9.86 9.04
N MET A 28 14.83 10.82 9.32
CA MET A 28 13.90 10.73 10.44
C MET A 28 12.66 9.97 9.97
N THR A 29 12.37 8.86 10.65
CA THR A 29 11.13 8.11 10.47
C THR A 29 10.17 8.44 11.61
N GLU A 30 8.99 8.92 11.27
CA GLU A 30 7.93 9.25 12.22
C GLU A 30 6.69 8.37 11.97
N THR A 31 6.03 7.96 13.05
CA THR A 31 4.78 7.21 12.97
C THR A 31 3.62 8.18 12.89
N VAL A 32 2.89 8.14 11.78
CA VAL A 32 1.77 9.06 11.50
C VAL A 32 0.46 8.30 11.56
N SER A 33 -0.55 8.87 12.22
CA SER A 33 -1.90 8.28 12.24
C SER A 33 -2.55 8.35 10.87
N SER A 34 -3.09 7.22 10.39
CA SER A 34 -3.78 7.15 9.09
C SER A 34 -4.96 8.11 8.98
N ASN A 35 -5.57 8.50 10.10
CA ASN A 35 -6.68 9.45 10.15
C ASN A 35 -6.29 10.84 9.64
N ILE A 36 -5.02 11.23 9.70
CA ILE A 36 -4.54 12.52 9.18
C ILE A 36 -4.79 12.60 7.66
N PHE A 37 -4.67 11.47 6.97
CA PHE A 37 -4.95 11.38 5.54
C PHE A 37 -6.46 11.26 5.23
N THR A 38 -7.36 11.57 6.15
CA THR A 38 -8.76 11.84 5.77
C THR A 38 -8.91 13.21 5.13
N ASN A 39 -7.98 14.14 5.42
CA ASN A 39 -7.99 15.48 4.88
C ASN A 39 -7.60 15.50 3.39
N LYS A 40 -8.49 16.06 2.54
CA LYS A 40 -8.27 16.17 1.10
C LYS A 40 -7.05 17.04 0.74
N TYR A 41 -6.73 18.05 1.54
CA TYR A 41 -5.62 18.99 1.27
C TYR A 41 -4.24 18.35 1.37
N LEU A 42 -4.14 17.18 2.02
CA LEU A 42 -2.90 16.41 2.14
C LEU A 42 -2.71 15.39 1.01
N LYS A 43 -3.75 15.11 0.21
CA LYS A 43 -3.71 14.14 -0.89
C LYS A 43 -3.51 14.83 -2.23
N VAL A 44 -2.39 14.52 -2.90
CA VAL A 44 -2.13 14.92 -4.30
C VAL A 44 -2.87 14.02 -5.27
N LYS A 45 -2.97 12.72 -4.95
CA LYS A 45 -3.64 11.72 -5.78
C LYS A 45 -4.22 10.64 -4.89
N ASN A 46 -5.42 10.15 -5.22
CA ASN A 46 -6.00 8.98 -4.58
C ASN A 46 -6.56 7.98 -5.59
N GLU A 47 -6.50 6.69 -5.23
CA GLU A 47 -7.08 5.60 -6.02
C GLU A 47 -7.53 4.47 -5.09
N SER A 48 -8.83 4.17 -5.06
CA SER A 48 -9.36 3.05 -4.29
C SER A 48 -9.28 1.74 -5.07
N LEU A 49 -8.73 0.71 -4.43
CA LEU A 49 -8.51 -0.60 -5.02
C LEU A 49 -9.18 -1.66 -4.16
N VAL A 50 -10.00 -2.46 -4.83
CA VAL A 50 -10.66 -3.61 -4.22
C VAL A 50 -10.37 -4.82 -5.07
N PHE A 51 -9.99 -5.91 -4.41
CA PHE A 51 -9.95 -7.22 -5.03
C PHE A 51 -10.43 -8.25 -4.01
N SER A 52 -11.35 -9.10 -4.44
CA SER A 52 -11.98 -10.09 -3.58
C SER A 52 -11.73 -11.49 -4.15
N VAL A 53 -11.04 -12.29 -3.35
CA VAL A 53 -10.83 -13.72 -3.62
C VAL A 53 -11.65 -14.52 -2.62
N LYS A 54 -12.35 -15.56 -3.07
CA LYS A 54 -12.95 -16.53 -2.15
C LYS A 54 -11.83 -17.23 -1.39
N GLN A 55 -11.78 -17.06 -0.07
CA GLN A 55 -10.67 -17.53 0.78
C GLN A 55 -10.41 -19.04 0.66
N ASN A 56 -11.43 -19.84 0.30
CA ASN A 56 -11.32 -21.28 0.10
C ASN A 56 -10.69 -21.72 -1.23
N LYS A 57 -10.19 -20.79 -2.07
CA LYS A 57 -9.51 -21.12 -3.33
C LYS A 57 -8.09 -20.53 -3.31
N PRO A 58 -7.06 -21.34 -3.01
CA PRO A 58 -5.69 -20.85 -2.86
C PRO A 58 -5.04 -20.43 -4.19
N ASP A 59 -5.65 -20.79 -5.32
CA ASP A 59 -5.04 -20.67 -6.63
C ASP A 59 -5.28 -19.29 -7.28
N VAL A 60 -4.76 -18.26 -6.62
CA VAL A 60 -4.97 -16.86 -7.03
C VAL A 60 -4.17 -16.52 -8.29
N GLU A 61 -3.00 -17.14 -8.47
CA GLU A 61 -2.20 -17.02 -9.69
C GLU A 61 -2.99 -17.48 -10.92
N ASN A 62 -3.61 -18.67 -10.85
CA ASN A 62 -4.43 -19.14 -11.96
C ASN A 62 -5.68 -18.26 -12.19
N LEU A 63 -6.23 -17.64 -11.14
CA LEU A 63 -7.29 -16.65 -11.30
C LEU A 63 -6.81 -15.43 -12.10
N ILE A 64 -5.64 -14.87 -11.77
CA ILE A 64 -5.04 -13.75 -12.50
C ILE A 64 -4.72 -14.15 -13.95
N LEU A 65 -4.17 -15.34 -14.17
CA LEU A 65 -3.88 -15.86 -15.51
C LEU A 65 -5.15 -16.05 -16.35
N ARG A 66 -6.24 -16.54 -15.75
CA ARG A 66 -7.55 -16.64 -16.42
C ARG A 66 -8.09 -15.27 -16.81
N LEU A 67 -7.95 -14.26 -15.94
CA LEU A 67 -8.33 -12.89 -16.27
C LEU A 67 -7.48 -12.32 -17.42
N CYS A 68 -6.17 -12.58 -17.43
CA CYS A 68 -5.29 -12.20 -18.54
C CYS A 68 -5.74 -12.84 -19.85
N LYS A 69 -5.98 -14.16 -19.85
CA LYS A 69 -6.44 -14.90 -21.03
C LYS A 69 -7.79 -14.38 -21.56
N LYS A 70 -8.74 -14.08 -20.67
CA LYS A 70 -10.04 -13.50 -21.03
C LYS A 70 -9.91 -12.15 -21.74
N LEU A 71 -8.85 -11.40 -21.44
CA LEU A 71 -8.55 -10.10 -22.05
C LEU A 71 -7.56 -10.21 -23.24
N GLY A 72 -7.22 -11.42 -23.67
CA GLY A 72 -6.30 -11.68 -24.78
C GLY A 72 -4.83 -11.42 -24.45
N TRP A 73 -4.44 -11.47 -23.17
CA TRP A 73 -3.06 -11.24 -22.72
C TRP A 73 -2.40 -12.54 -22.28
N LYS A 74 -1.14 -12.73 -22.68
CA LYS A 74 -0.38 -13.97 -22.46
C LYS A 74 0.07 -14.14 -21.01
N ASN A 75 0.50 -13.05 -20.37
CA ASN A 75 1.00 -13.07 -19.00
C ASN A 75 0.66 -11.77 -18.23
N ALA A 76 0.88 -11.79 -16.92
CA ALA A 76 0.63 -10.67 -16.02
C ALA A 76 1.53 -9.45 -16.31
N GLU A 77 2.75 -9.67 -16.81
CA GLU A 77 3.69 -8.58 -17.13
C GLU A 77 3.23 -7.76 -18.33
N ILE A 78 2.76 -8.41 -19.39
CA ILE A 78 2.15 -7.75 -20.55
C ILE A 78 0.89 -7.00 -20.12
N ALA A 79 0.08 -7.60 -19.24
CA ALA A 79 -1.09 -6.95 -18.68
C ALA A 79 -0.71 -5.67 -17.92
N ALA A 80 0.33 -5.72 -17.08
CA ALA A 80 0.84 -4.57 -16.34
C ALA A 80 1.30 -3.43 -17.25
N LYS A 81 2.03 -3.74 -18.32
CA LYS A 81 2.45 -2.74 -19.33
C LYS A 81 1.27 -2.09 -20.03
N LYS A 82 0.20 -2.84 -20.30
CA LYS A 82 -1.03 -2.33 -20.95
C LYS A 82 -1.96 -1.56 -20.00
N LEU A 83 -1.97 -1.89 -18.71
CA LEU A 83 -2.95 -1.40 -17.74
C LEU A 83 -2.62 -0.04 -17.09
N LYS A 84 -1.55 0.65 -17.52
CA LYS A 84 -1.11 1.94 -16.96
C LYS A 84 -1.13 1.91 -15.42
N LEU A 85 -0.29 1.05 -14.85
CA LEU A 85 -0.09 1.00 -13.40
C LEU A 85 0.58 2.30 -12.91
N PRO A 86 0.41 2.70 -11.64
CA PRO A 86 1.15 3.83 -11.09
C PRO A 86 2.66 3.60 -11.23
N ALA A 87 3.40 4.59 -11.73
CA ALA A 87 4.85 4.51 -11.90
C ALA A 87 5.64 5.02 -10.69
N GLU A 88 4.95 5.50 -9.66
CA GLU A 88 5.53 6.11 -8.47
C GLU A 88 5.22 5.27 -7.24
N LYS A 89 6.04 5.42 -6.19
CA LYS A 89 5.77 4.85 -4.88
C LYS A 89 4.58 5.58 -4.24
N LEU A 90 3.59 4.83 -3.76
CA LEU A 90 2.38 5.37 -3.14
C LEU A 90 2.17 4.76 -1.75
N LEU A 91 1.54 5.50 -0.86
CA LEU A 91 1.13 5.01 0.46
C LEU A 91 -0.13 4.15 0.32
N VAL A 92 -0.18 3.05 1.08
CA VAL A 92 -1.31 2.14 1.15
C VAL A 92 -2.06 2.41 2.45
N ILE A 93 -3.34 2.74 2.35
CA ILE A 93 -4.22 2.93 3.51
C ILE A 93 -5.33 1.88 3.46
N PRO A 94 -5.56 1.08 4.52
CA PRO A 94 -6.69 0.17 4.56
C PRO A 94 -8.01 0.96 4.60
N ASN A 95 -8.96 0.59 3.74
CA ASN A 95 -10.23 1.30 3.58
C ASN A 95 -11.43 0.47 4.09
N GLY A 96 -11.20 -0.31 5.15
CA GLY A 96 -12.22 -1.16 5.78
C GLY A 96 -12.37 -2.55 5.14
N PRO A 97 -13.51 -3.24 5.37
CA PRO A 97 -13.73 -4.60 4.89
C PRO A 97 -13.82 -4.66 3.36
N VAL A 98 -13.50 -5.83 2.80
CA VAL A 98 -13.62 -6.08 1.35
C VAL A 98 -15.10 -6.23 1.00
N PRO A 99 -15.67 -5.36 0.15
CA PRO A 99 -17.08 -5.47 -0.22
C PRO A 99 -17.32 -6.73 -1.07
N ALA A 100 -18.54 -7.27 -1.01
CA ALA A 100 -18.99 -8.34 -1.89
C ALA A 100 -19.10 -7.80 -3.32
N VAL A 101 -18.07 -8.02 -4.13
CA VAL A 101 -18.02 -7.55 -5.51
C VAL A 101 -18.89 -8.43 -6.40
N ASN A 102 -20.04 -7.92 -6.84
CA ASN A 102 -20.95 -8.67 -7.72
C ASN A 102 -20.75 -8.37 -9.22
N THR A 103 -20.24 -7.20 -9.60
CA THR A 103 -20.06 -6.80 -11.01
C THR A 103 -18.91 -5.79 -11.18
N ILE A 104 -17.66 -6.25 -11.18
CA ILE A 104 -16.52 -5.42 -11.61
C ILE A 104 -16.06 -5.84 -12.99
N ASP A 105 -15.80 -4.83 -13.84
CA ASP A 105 -15.13 -4.99 -15.13
C ASP A 105 -13.84 -5.83 -14.96
N PRO A 106 -13.69 -6.96 -15.69
CA PRO A 106 -12.51 -7.82 -15.61
C PRO A 106 -11.19 -7.05 -15.75
N LYS A 107 -11.17 -5.97 -16.53
CA LYS A 107 -9.98 -5.13 -16.70
C LYS A 107 -9.63 -4.36 -15.43
N LYS A 108 -10.63 -3.77 -14.76
CA LYS A 108 -10.45 -3.09 -13.46
C LYS A 108 -10.04 -4.08 -12.39
N LEU A 109 -10.67 -5.25 -12.34
CA LEU A 109 -10.31 -6.31 -11.39
C LEU A 109 -8.86 -6.74 -11.57
N LEU A 110 -8.44 -7.02 -12.79
CA LEU A 110 -7.05 -7.40 -13.07
C LEU A 110 -6.07 -6.27 -12.71
N ARG A 111 -6.40 -5.00 -13.02
CA ARG A 111 -5.57 -3.86 -12.62
C ARG A 111 -5.42 -3.79 -11.11
N SER A 112 -6.50 -3.89 -10.34
CA SER A 112 -6.43 -3.94 -8.88
C SER A 112 -5.56 -5.09 -8.39
N GLY A 113 -5.71 -6.29 -8.96
CA GLY A 113 -4.90 -7.44 -8.59
C GLY A 113 -3.40 -7.25 -8.86
N LEU A 114 -3.03 -6.67 -10.00
CA LEU A 114 -1.64 -6.37 -10.34
C LEU A 114 -1.03 -5.28 -9.47
N ILE A 115 -1.83 -4.29 -9.05
CA ILE A 115 -1.35 -3.26 -8.13
C ILE A 115 -1.15 -3.87 -6.74
N LEU A 116 -2.12 -4.62 -6.23
CA LEU A 116 -2.06 -5.27 -4.93
C LEU A 116 -0.93 -6.30 -4.82
N SER A 117 -0.58 -6.99 -5.91
CA SER A 117 0.54 -7.93 -5.90
C SER A 117 1.89 -7.25 -5.66
N LYS A 118 2.00 -5.96 -6.02
CA LYS A 118 3.17 -5.09 -5.79
C LYS A 118 3.06 -4.24 -4.51
N CYS A 119 1.94 -4.33 -3.78
CA CYS A 119 1.79 -3.67 -2.48
C CYS A 119 2.42 -4.51 -1.37
N ASN A 120 3.04 -3.83 -0.40
CA ASN A 120 3.23 -4.36 0.94
C ASN A 120 2.15 -3.79 1.88
N GLU A 121 2.36 -3.83 3.19
CA GLU A 121 1.38 -3.33 4.16
C GLU A 121 1.22 -1.81 4.13
N ASN A 122 2.30 -1.08 3.80
CA ASN A 122 2.37 0.38 3.96
C ASN A 122 2.52 1.13 2.64
N TYR A 123 3.04 0.48 1.60
CA TYR A 123 3.43 1.10 0.35
C TYR A 123 3.17 0.20 -0.87
N TYR A 124 2.80 0.85 -1.96
CA TYR A 124 2.93 0.33 -3.30
C TYR A 124 4.30 0.70 -3.85
N ASN A 125 5.01 -0.27 -4.43
CA ASN A 125 6.28 -0.02 -5.12
C ASN A 125 6.22 -0.58 -6.57
N PRO A 126 6.35 0.29 -7.59
CA PRO A 126 6.29 -0.13 -8.99
C PRO A 126 7.40 -1.11 -9.38
N ASP A 127 8.57 -1.05 -8.74
CA ASP A 127 9.73 -1.90 -9.07
C ASP A 127 9.72 -3.23 -8.29
N SER A 128 8.81 -3.39 -7.34
CA SER A 128 8.71 -4.64 -6.57
C SER A 128 8.21 -5.81 -7.43
N PRO A 129 8.67 -7.04 -7.14
CA PRO A 129 8.16 -8.23 -7.82
C PRO A 129 6.65 -8.40 -7.56
N MET A 130 5.94 -9.01 -8.52
CA MET A 130 4.53 -9.33 -8.35
C MET A 130 4.39 -10.59 -7.49
N ILE A 131 3.78 -10.47 -6.32
CA ILE A 131 3.54 -11.59 -5.42
C ILE A 131 2.03 -11.80 -5.28
N PHE A 132 1.53 -12.92 -5.80
CA PHE A 132 0.10 -13.22 -5.81
C PHE A 132 -0.28 -14.16 -4.67
N THR A 133 -0.63 -13.61 -3.51
CA THR A 133 -1.15 -14.38 -2.38
C THR A 133 -2.56 -13.93 -2.02
N VAL A 134 -3.35 -14.83 -1.44
CA VAL A 134 -4.71 -14.51 -0.96
C VAL A 134 -4.68 -13.31 -0.01
N ASN A 135 -3.73 -13.28 0.92
CA ASN A 135 -3.60 -12.21 1.91
C ASN A 135 -3.27 -10.84 1.31
N ARG A 136 -2.53 -10.79 0.19
CA ARG A 136 -2.23 -9.54 -0.52
C ARG A 136 -3.40 -9.08 -1.38
N LEU A 137 -4.06 -10.02 -2.04
CA LEU A 137 -5.09 -9.72 -3.04
C LEU A 137 -6.47 -9.52 -2.40
N HIS A 138 -6.80 -10.18 -1.30
CA HIS A 138 -8.09 -10.00 -0.61
C HIS A 138 -8.04 -8.76 0.30
N ARG A 139 -8.00 -7.56 -0.31
CA ARG A 139 -7.90 -6.28 0.40
C ARG A 139 -8.75 -5.19 -0.24
N ASN A 140 -9.16 -4.23 0.58
CA ASN A 140 -9.77 -2.97 0.19
C ASN A 140 -8.86 -1.85 0.71
N ILE A 141 -8.15 -1.19 -0.20
CA ILE A 141 -7.17 -0.16 0.13
C ILE A 141 -7.41 1.11 -0.68
N GLU A 142 -6.91 2.22 -0.16
CA GLU A 142 -6.72 3.47 -0.89
C GLU A 142 -5.22 3.67 -1.10
N LEU A 143 -4.81 3.89 -2.35
CA LEU A 143 -3.46 4.37 -2.66
C LEU A 143 -3.47 5.88 -2.65
N ILE A 144 -2.55 6.49 -1.91
CA ILE A 144 -2.42 7.94 -1.85
C ILE A 144 -1.00 8.41 -2.18
N LYS A 145 -0.93 9.56 -2.86
CA LYS A 145 0.28 10.39 -2.92
C LYS A 145 0.08 11.57 -1.98
N ILE A 146 0.98 11.76 -1.03
CA ILE A 146 0.91 12.87 -0.08
C ILE A 146 1.64 14.10 -0.60
N ASN A 147 1.14 15.28 -0.24
CA ASN A 147 1.89 16.52 -0.40
C ASN A 147 2.73 16.72 0.87
N ILE A 148 4.04 16.53 0.75
CA ILE A 148 4.97 16.64 1.89
C ILE A 148 5.03 18.08 2.41
N ASN A 149 4.99 19.09 1.52
CA ASN A 149 5.03 20.50 1.92
C ASN A 149 3.81 20.85 2.75
N ASN A 150 2.60 20.47 2.29
CA ASN A 150 1.37 20.70 3.04
C ASN A 150 1.34 19.91 4.36
N TYR A 151 1.96 18.73 4.42
CA TYR A 151 2.03 17.93 5.64
C TYR A 151 2.90 18.59 6.72
N TYR A 152 4.01 19.22 6.32
CA TYR A 152 4.91 19.94 7.22
C TYR A 152 4.59 21.44 7.32
N GLU A 153 3.47 21.89 6.76
CA GLU A 153 3.07 23.31 6.74
C GLU A 153 4.20 24.23 6.21
N MET A 154 4.96 23.74 5.24
CA MET A 154 6.02 24.50 4.60
C MET A 154 5.46 25.27 3.39
N ASP A 155 5.77 26.57 3.34
CA ASP A 155 5.38 27.50 2.27
C ASP A 155 5.98 27.13 0.89
#